data_AF-A0A7C6TGF3-F1
#
_entry.id   AF-A0A7C6TGF3-F1
#
_cell.length_a   1.000
_cell.length_b   1.000
_cell.length_c   1.000
_cell.angle_alpha   90.00
_cell.angle_beta   90.00
_cell.angle_gamma   90.00
#
_symmetry.space_group_name_H-M   'P 1'
#
loop_
_entity.id
_entity.type
_entity.pdbx_description
1 polymer ?
#
loop_
_entity_poly.entity_id
_entity_poly.type
_entity_poly.pdbx_seq_one_letter_code
_entity_poly.pdbx_strand_id
1 'polypeptide(L)' 'MAHVGRGEVLILGMLYLAPVALATVSLIVVWLISRDRVRCPYCAERIRREARICRYCGRDVTLAGAGRRMDEGGA' A
#
# COMPACT_ATOMS: atom_id res chain seq x y z
N MET A 1 35.95 25.08 -17.42
CA MET A 1 35.22 23.99 -16.74
C MET A 1 34.74 24.55 -15.42
N ALA A 2 33.49 25.01 -15.37
CA ALA A 2 32.99 25.79 -14.23
C ALA A 2 33.12 24.98 -12.94
N HIS A 3 33.74 25.60 -11.93
CA HIS A 3 33.91 25.04 -10.60
C HIS A 3 32.52 24.76 -10.00
N VAL A 4 32.03 23.53 -10.17
CA VAL A 4 30.91 23.07 -9.36
C VAL A 4 31.44 23.06 -7.92
N GLY A 5 31.10 24.10 -7.17
CA GLY A 5 31.48 24.20 -5.77
C GLY A 5 30.91 22.98 -5.06
N ARG A 6 31.69 22.37 -4.17
CA ARG A 6 31.23 21.19 -3.38
C ARG A 6 29.88 21.43 -2.70
N GLY A 7 29.53 22.70 -2.43
CA GLY A 7 28.20 23.12 -1.97
C GLY A 7 27.06 22.99 -3.00
N GLU A 8 27.28 23.31 -4.28
CA GLU A 8 26.24 23.23 -5.32
C GLU A 8 25.82 21.79 -5.59
N VAL A 9 26.77 20.85 -5.54
CA VAL A 9 26.47 19.40 -5.65
C VAL A 9 25.65 18.90 -4.46
N LEU A 10 25.94 19.39 -3.24
CA LEU A 10 25.17 19.05 -2.05
C LEU A 10 23.76 19.64 -2.10
N ILE A 11 23.63 20.89 -2.58
CA ILE A 11 22.34 21.57 -2.74
C ILE A 11 21.48 20.85 -3.78
N LEU A 12 22.02 20.58 -4.98
CA LEU A 12 21.31 19.85 -6.03
C LEU A 12 20.98 18.41 -5.61
N GLY A 13 21.91 17.75 -4.91
CA GLY A 13 21.70 16.42 -4.35
C GLY A 13 20.56 16.39 -3.34
N MET A 14 20.54 17.30 -2.37
CA MET A 14 19.46 17.38 -1.38
C MET A 14 18.13 17.78 -2.03
N LEU A 15 18.14 18.75 -2.96
CA LEU A 15 16.96 19.22 -3.68
C LEU A 15 16.32 18.13 -4.54
N TYR A 16 17.12 17.19 -5.09
CA TYR A 16 16.60 16.07 -5.87
C TYR A 16 16.26 14.86 -4.99
N LEU A 17 17.14 14.48 -4.07
CA LEU A 17 16.97 13.27 -3.24
C LEU A 17 15.84 13.41 -2.23
N ALA A 18 15.63 14.58 -1.63
CA ALA A 18 14.56 14.78 -0.65
C ALA A 18 13.16 14.56 -1.25
N PRO A 19 12.74 15.22 -2.34
CA PRO A 19 11.43 14.97 -2.93
C PRO A 19 11.31 13.55 -3.52
N VAL A 20 12.40 12.97 -4.05
CA VAL A 20 12.39 11.58 -4.52
C VAL A 20 12.16 10.61 -3.36
N ALA A 21 12.82 10.81 -2.22
CA ALA A 21 12.59 10.01 -1.01
C ALA A 21 11.15 10.17 -0.51
N LEU A 22 10.62 11.38 -0.47
CA LEU A 22 9.23 11.62 -0.06
C LEU A 22 8.22 10.97 -1.03
N ALA A 23 8.45 11.06 -2.34
CA ALA A 23 7.60 10.45 -3.35
C ALA A 23 7.60 8.93 -3.25
N THR A 24 8.77 8.31 -3.09
CA THR A 24 8.89 6.85 -2.93
C THR A 24 8.21 6.36 -1.66
N VAL A 25 8.42 7.03 -0.51
CA VAL A 25 7.72 6.70 0.74
C VAL A 25 6.21 6.86 0.59
N SER A 26 5.74 7.94 -0.04
CA SER A 26 4.32 8.17 -0.27
C SER A 26 3.70 7.07 -1.16
N LEU A 27 4.38 6.67 -2.23
CA LEU A 27 3.95 5.57 -3.09
C LEU A 27 3.88 4.24 -2.33
N ILE A 28 4.89 3.92 -1.51
CA ILE A 28 4.91 2.71 -0.68
C ILE A 28 3.72 2.70 0.29
N VAL A 29 3.48 3.81 0.99
CA VAL A 29 2.37 3.95 1.94
C VAL A 29 1.02 3.75 1.25
N VAL A 30 0.79 4.42 0.11
CA VAL A 30 -0.45 4.28 -0.67
C VAL A 30 -0.65 2.84 -1.16
N TRP A 31 0.42 2.20 -1.62
CA TRP A 31 0.37 0.81 -2.08
C TRP A 31 -0.02 -0.15 -0.96
N LEU A 32 0.56 0.02 0.24
CA LEU A 32 0.24 -0.79 1.42
C LEU A 32 -1.23 -0.64 1.84
N ILE A 33 -1.74 0.59 1.89
CA ILE A 33 -3.14 0.85 2.28
C ILE A 33 -4.12 0.28 1.24
N SER A 34 -3.77 0.33 -0.04
CA SER A 34 -4.68 -0.08 -1.13
C SER A 34 -4.90 -1.59 -1.22
N ARG A 35 -4.04 -2.41 -0.59
CA ARG A 35 -4.16 -3.88 -0.56
C ARG A 35 -5.27 -4.39 0.36
N ASP A 36 -5.91 -3.53 1.15
CA ASP A 36 -6.88 -3.93 2.18
C ASP A 36 -8.31 -4.18 1.66
N ARG A 37 -8.45 -4.82 0.49
CA ARG A 37 -9.77 -5.20 -0.07
C ARG A 37 -9.87 -6.71 -0.24
N VAL A 38 -10.95 -7.30 0.27
CA VAL A 38 -11.26 -8.73 0.17
C VAL A 38 -12.63 -8.93 -0.48
N ARG A 39 -12.86 -10.09 -1.10
CA ARG A 39 -14.21 -10.45 -1.57
C ARG A 39 -15.05 -10.96 -0.41
N CYS A 40 -16.28 -10.48 -0.33
CA CYS A 40 -17.28 -11.02 0.59
C CYS A 40 -17.56 -12.49 0.24
N PRO A 41 -17.47 -13.44 1.20
CA PRO A 41 -17.68 -14.86 0.94
C PRO A 41 -19.13 -15.19 0.54
N TYR A 42 -20.07 -14.29 0.82
CA TYR A 42 -21.49 -14.56 0.59
C TYR A 42 -22.09 -13.90 -0.65
N CYS A 43 -21.50 -12.82 -1.15
CA CYS A 43 -22.02 -12.09 -2.32
C CYS A 43 -20.93 -11.73 -3.34
N ALA A 44 -19.68 -12.16 -3.11
CA ALA A 44 -18.51 -11.94 -3.96
C ALA A 44 -18.07 -10.48 -4.17
N GLU A 45 -18.77 -9.51 -3.59
CA GLU A 45 -18.45 -8.08 -3.74
C GLU A 45 -17.17 -7.68 -2.99
N ARG A 46 -16.44 -6.69 -3.49
CA ARG A 46 -15.21 -6.19 -2.87
C ARG A 46 -15.51 -5.30 -1.66
N ILE A 47 -15.13 -5.77 -0.48
CA ILE A 47 -15.26 -5.05 0.81
C ILE A 47 -13.88 -4.79 1.43
N ARG A 48 -13.79 -3.90 2.42
CA ARG A 48 -12.54 -3.69 3.17
C ARG A 48 -12.19 -4.94 3.97
N ARG A 49 -10.91 -5.24 4.16
CA ARG A 49 -10.46 -6.40 4.96
C ARG A 49 -10.87 -6.26 6.42
N GLU A 50 -10.88 -5.03 6.92
CA GLU A 50 -11.37 -4.65 8.26
C GLU A 50 -12.90 -4.65 8.42
N ALA A 51 -13.67 -4.89 7.35
CA ALA A 51 -15.13 -4.85 7.43
C ALA A 51 -15.65 -5.98 8.32
N ARG A 52 -16.50 -5.64 9.30
CA ARG A 52 -17.26 -6.62 10.09
C ARG A 52 -18.56 -7.03 9.40
N ILE A 53 -19.19 -6.08 8.71
CA ILE A 53 -20.46 -6.28 8.01
C ILE A 53 -20.27 -5.89 6.54
N CYS A 54 -20.75 -6.73 5.62
CA CYS A 54 -20.74 -6.41 4.20
C CYS A 54 -21.78 -5.32 3.90
N ARG A 55 -21.35 -4.15 3.41
CA ARG A 55 -22.24 -3.03 3.05
C ARG A 55 -23.24 -3.34 1.92
N TYR A 56 -23.02 -4.42 1.17
CA TYR A 56 -23.83 -4.78 0.00
C TYR A 56 -24.89 -5.83 0.33
N CYS A 57 -24.53 -6.87 1.11
CA CYS A 57 -25.46 -7.94 1.46
C CYS A 57 -25.92 -7.95 2.92
N GLY A 58 -25.35 -7.09 3.78
CA GLY A 58 -25.72 -6.95 5.18
C GLY A 58 -25.26 -8.09 6.10
N ARG A 59 -24.53 -9.09 5.60
CA ARG A 59 -24.05 -10.23 6.40
C ARG A 59 -22.76 -9.92 7.17
N ASP A 60 -22.62 -10.52 8.34
CA ASP A 60 -21.39 -10.48 9.14
C ASP A 60 -20.31 -11.31 8.44
N VAL A 61 -19.14 -10.70 8.22
CA VAL A 61 -17.99 -11.28 7.52
C VAL A 61 -16.78 -11.45 8.44
N THR A 62 -16.93 -11.23 9.75
CA THR A 62 -15.83 -11.31 10.73
C THR A 62 -15.19 -12.70 10.78
N LEU A 63 -16.00 -13.75 10.62
CA LEU A 63 -15.56 -15.15 10.65
C LEU A 63 -14.71 -15.55 9.43
N ALA A 64 -14.85 -14.84 8.31
CA ALA A 64 -14.12 -15.16 7.08
C ALA A 64 -12.72 -14.51 7.01
N GLY A 65 -12.43 -13.53 7.86
CA GLY A 65 -11.14 -12.83 7.91
C GLY A 65 -10.01 -13.60 8.62
N ALA A 66 -10.34 -14.67 9.37
CA ALA A 66 -9.40 -15.42 10.19
C ALA A 66 -8.73 -16.62 9.47
N GLY A 67 -9.16 -16.95 8.24
CA GLY A 67 -8.96 -18.29 7.68
C GLY A 67 -8.27 -18.40 6.32
N ARG A 68 -7.32 -17.55 5.94
CA ARG A 68 -6.41 -17.84 4.80
C ARG A 68 -4.99 -17.31 4.99
N ARG A 69 -4.18 -18.14 5.63
CA ARG A 69 -2.73 -18.27 5.41
C ARG A 69 -2.49 -19.75 5.07
N MET A 70 -2.91 -20.19 3.88
CA MET A 70 -2.73 -21.57 3.39
C MET A 70 -2.89 -21.62 1.86
N ASP A 71 -2.05 -20.85 1.17
CA ASP A 71 -1.72 -20.94 -0.27
C ASP A 71 -0.66 -19.87 -0.58
N GLU A 72 0.56 -20.07 -1.11
CA GLU A 72 1.33 -21.20 -1.63
C GLU A 72 2.77 -20.68 -1.80
N GLY A 73 3.77 -21.47 -1.38
CA GLY A 73 5.10 -21.44 -1.97
C GLY A 73 5.12 -22.43 -3.14
N GLY A 74 5.69 -22.03 -4.28
CA GLY A 74 5.90 -22.85 -5.49
C GLY A 74 5.52 -22.03 -6.74
N ALA A 75 6.39 -21.76 -7.71
CA ALA A 75 7.61 -22.44 -8.16
C ALA A 75 8.81 -21.50 -8.28
#